data_AF-A0A5Q0QGS3-F1
#
_entry.id   AF-A0A5Q0QGS3-F1
#
_cell.length_a   1.000
_cell.length_b   1.000
_cell.length_c   1.000
_cell.angle_alpha   90.00
_cell.angle_beta   90.00
_cell.angle_gamma   90.00
#
_symmetry.space_group_name_H-M   'P 1'
#
loop_
_entity.id
_entity.type
_entity.pdbx_description
1 polymer ?
#
loop_
_entity_poly.entity_id
_entity_poly.type
_entity_poly.pdbx_seq_one_letter_code
_entity_poly.pdbx_strand_id
1 'polypeptide(L)'
;MINNSDFPNYFIAGDNASLLAQKNYVGFVRWDLILMCISSVLVIYNYSSVDTKRGIYIVSGLILFVAFVLSLVIKSKKYEDVWYRGRALAESAKTLTWRFMMKSEYFENSLTKEDVEKRFIDRIKEIREEFKDINSFLKASDIRKETITPKMHEVRDLDLQGRKDFYLRNRIDNQIDWYTSKADTNKTKYERWFWAVIIMQFLAIISIVYLILYPNSDFNLVGIFTTLSASFFSWLQLKKYQENKEAYNTAMSELNLIKNEAKYITEEDAFSKFVLDSENAMSREHTMWLAQKRL
;
A
#
# COMPACT_ATOMS: atom_id res chain seq x y z
N MET A 1 20.72 10.36 -9.34
CA MET A 1 19.46 9.84 -8.78
C MET A 1 19.76 8.59 -7.97
N ILE A 2 18.90 8.25 -7.01
CA ILE A 2 18.99 7.00 -6.24
C ILE A 2 17.84 6.08 -6.67
N ASN A 3 18.14 4.82 -6.94
CA ASN A 3 17.18 3.81 -7.35
C ASN A 3 16.90 2.83 -6.19
N ASN A 4 15.81 2.07 -6.29
CA ASN A 4 15.47 1.04 -5.28
C ASN A 4 16.59 -0.01 -5.09
N SER A 5 17.38 -0.29 -6.13
CA SER A 5 18.52 -1.21 -6.07
C SER A 5 19.71 -0.68 -5.27
N ASP A 6 19.76 0.64 -5.02
CA ASP A 6 20.85 1.31 -4.32
C ASP A 6 20.64 1.30 -2.79
N PHE A 7 19.47 0.83 -2.33
CA PHE A 7 19.14 0.68 -0.92
C PHE A 7 19.60 -0.69 -0.37
N PRO A 8 19.69 -0.83 0.97
CA PRO A 8 20.10 -2.08 1.61
C PRO A 8 19.25 -3.29 1.22
N ASN A 9 19.85 -4.47 1.27
CA ASN A 9 19.18 -5.76 1.13
C ASN A 9 17.81 -5.87 1.84
N TYR A 10 17.68 -5.43 3.09
CA TYR A 10 16.43 -5.52 3.86
C TYR A 10 15.35 -4.55 3.37
N PHE A 11 15.72 -3.41 2.77
CA PHE A 11 14.76 -2.57 2.05
C PHE A 11 14.18 -3.35 0.86
N ILE A 12 15.06 -3.90 0.02
CA ILE A 12 14.67 -4.62 -1.20
C ILE A 12 13.82 -5.85 -0.85
N ALA A 13 14.25 -6.64 0.14
CA ALA A 13 13.54 -7.83 0.58
C ALA A 13 12.16 -7.49 1.15
N GLY A 14 12.07 -6.46 2.00
CA GLY A 14 10.81 -5.98 2.57
C GLY A 14 9.84 -5.47 1.51
N ASP A 15 10.32 -4.63 0.59
CA ASP A 15 9.49 -4.02 -0.47
C ASP A 15 8.95 -5.09 -1.44
N ASN A 16 9.81 -6.03 -1.87
CA ASN A 16 9.40 -7.13 -2.74
C ASN A 16 8.36 -8.06 -2.06
N ALA A 17 8.59 -8.41 -0.79
CA ALA A 17 7.64 -9.23 -0.03
C ALA A 17 6.29 -8.51 0.14
N SER A 18 6.35 -7.21 0.43
CA SER A 18 5.18 -6.33 0.57
C SER A 18 4.35 -6.28 -0.71
N LEU A 19 4.98 -6.00 -1.86
CA LEU A 19 4.32 -5.90 -3.16
C LEU A 19 3.71 -7.23 -3.60
N LEU A 20 4.41 -8.35 -3.38
CA LEU A 20 3.89 -9.68 -3.72
C LEU A 20 2.67 -10.04 -2.86
N ALA A 21 2.74 -9.79 -1.56
CA ALA A 21 1.65 -10.04 -0.63
C ALA A 21 0.44 -9.17 -0.94
N GLN A 22 0.65 -7.87 -1.22
CA GLN A 22 -0.40 -6.96 -1.66
C GLN A 22 -1.08 -7.45 -2.94
N LYS A 23 -0.29 -7.83 -3.96
CA LYS A 23 -0.81 -8.32 -5.25
C LYS A 23 -1.69 -9.55 -5.05
N ASN A 24 -1.25 -10.50 -4.24
CA ASN A 24 -2.00 -11.72 -3.95
C ASN A 24 -3.29 -11.41 -3.19
N TYR A 25 -3.20 -10.66 -2.09
CA TYR A 25 -4.37 -10.30 -1.27
C TYR A 25 -5.43 -9.57 -2.08
N VAL A 26 -5.05 -8.48 -2.76
CA VAL A 26 -5.97 -7.70 -3.61
C VAL A 26 -6.50 -8.54 -4.77
N GLY A 27 -5.68 -9.43 -5.34
CA GLY A 27 -6.06 -10.33 -6.41
C GLY A 27 -7.14 -11.32 -5.97
N PHE A 28 -6.98 -11.95 -4.81
CA PHE A 28 -7.97 -12.88 -4.27
C PHE A 28 -9.29 -12.18 -3.95
N VAL A 29 -9.27 -11.03 -3.27
CA VAL A 29 -10.50 -10.28 -2.98
C VAL A 29 -11.19 -9.85 -4.28
N ARG A 30 -10.43 -9.41 -5.29
CA ARG A 30 -11.00 -9.06 -6.60
C ARG A 30 -11.72 -10.25 -7.24
N TRP A 31 -11.09 -11.43 -7.26
CA TRP A 31 -11.69 -12.61 -7.86
C TRP A 31 -12.91 -13.09 -7.09
N ASP A 32 -12.87 -13.06 -5.76
CA ASP A 32 -14.01 -13.36 -4.89
C ASP A 32 -15.23 -12.49 -5.26
N LEU A 33 -15.05 -11.16 -5.31
CA LEU A 33 -16.11 -10.22 -5.71
C LEU A 33 -16.62 -10.44 -7.14
N ILE A 34 -15.73 -10.73 -8.10
CA ILE A 34 -16.11 -11.01 -9.49
C ILE A 34 -16.95 -12.28 -9.56
N LEU A 35 -16.56 -13.36 -8.87
CA LEU A 35 -17.31 -14.62 -8.85
C LEU A 35 -18.70 -14.44 -8.24
N MET A 36 -18.82 -13.66 -7.16
CA MET A 36 -20.13 -13.32 -6.58
C MET A 36 -21.03 -12.59 -7.61
N CYS A 37 -20.47 -11.64 -8.36
CA CYS A 37 -21.21 -10.94 -9.41
C CYS A 37 -21.58 -11.86 -10.59
N ILE A 38 -20.67 -12.73 -11.04
CA ILE A 38 -20.98 -13.70 -12.12
C ILE A 38 -22.11 -14.64 -11.68
N SER A 39 -22.06 -15.13 -10.43
CA SER A 39 -23.14 -15.98 -9.92
C SER A 39 -24.47 -15.26 -9.87
N SER A 40 -24.52 -13.95 -9.56
CA SER A 40 -25.78 -13.20 -9.55
C SER A 40 -26.32 -12.98 -10.96
N VAL A 41 -25.45 -12.80 -11.96
CA VAL A 41 -25.83 -12.67 -13.39
C VAL A 41 -26.55 -13.93 -13.87
N LEU A 42 -26.03 -15.12 -13.56
CA LEU A 42 -26.58 -16.39 -14.06
C LEU A 42 -28.03 -16.63 -13.62
N VAL A 43 -28.43 -16.07 -12.47
CA VAL A 43 -29.73 -16.29 -11.83
C VAL A 43 -30.74 -15.16 -12.12
N ILE A 44 -30.38 -14.19 -12.97
CA ILE A 44 -31.28 -13.06 -13.34
C ILE A 44 -32.58 -13.56 -13.98
N TYR A 45 -32.50 -14.58 -14.82
CA TYR A 45 -33.62 -15.04 -15.64
C TYR A 45 -34.32 -16.23 -14.99
N ASN A 46 -35.65 -16.20 -14.94
CA ASN A 46 -36.49 -17.28 -14.45
C ASN A 46 -36.72 -18.31 -15.56
N TYR A 47 -35.75 -19.22 -15.73
CA TYR A 47 -35.83 -20.27 -16.74
C TYR A 47 -37.05 -21.17 -16.53
N SER A 48 -37.88 -21.31 -17.56
CA SER A 48 -39.12 -22.10 -17.52
C SER A 48 -38.86 -23.62 -17.58
N SER A 49 -37.76 -24.05 -18.21
CA SER A 49 -37.37 -25.47 -18.27
C SER A 49 -36.66 -25.92 -16.99
N VAL A 50 -37.18 -26.98 -16.36
CA VAL A 50 -36.64 -27.56 -15.12
C VAL A 50 -35.17 -27.99 -15.29
N ASP A 51 -34.82 -28.62 -16.40
CA ASP A 51 -33.45 -29.10 -16.64
C ASP A 51 -32.46 -27.94 -16.81
N THR A 52 -32.88 -26.89 -17.52
CA THR A 52 -32.05 -25.68 -17.69
C THR A 52 -31.85 -24.97 -16.36
N LYS A 53 -32.92 -24.81 -15.57
CA LYS A 53 -32.88 -24.22 -14.24
C LYS A 53 -31.97 -24.99 -13.29
N ARG A 54 -32.06 -26.32 -13.30
CA ARG A 54 -31.18 -27.20 -12.52
C ARG A 54 -29.71 -27.04 -12.90
N GLY A 55 -29.40 -27.03 -14.20
CA GLY A 55 -28.04 -26.82 -14.69
C GLY A 55 -27.44 -25.49 -14.22
N ILE A 56 -28.21 -24.40 -14.34
CA ILE A 56 -27.77 -23.06 -13.93
C ILE A 56 -27.56 -22.95 -12.43
N TYR A 57 -28.41 -23.58 -11.62
CA TYR A 57 -28.23 -23.63 -10.17
C TYR A 57 -27.00 -24.43 -9.75
N ILE A 58 -26.70 -25.53 -10.43
CA ILE A 58 -25.46 -26.30 -10.19
C ILE A 58 -24.24 -25.43 -10.52
N VAL A 59 -24.21 -24.78 -11.68
CA VAL A 59 -23.08 -23.92 -12.09
C VAL A 59 -22.92 -22.73 -11.14
N SER A 60 -24.01 -22.05 -10.79
CA SER A 60 -23.99 -20.92 -9.84
C SER A 60 -23.50 -21.37 -8.46
N GLY A 61 -23.96 -22.53 -7.98
CA GLY A 61 -23.51 -23.12 -6.72
C GLY A 61 -22.01 -23.44 -6.71
N LEU A 62 -21.47 -23.97 -7.83
CA LEU A 62 -20.03 -24.21 -7.98
C LEU A 62 -19.22 -22.91 -7.95
N ILE A 63 -19.70 -21.86 -8.64
CA ILE A 63 -19.04 -20.54 -8.63
C ILE A 63 -19.01 -19.95 -7.22
N LEU A 64 -20.13 -20.01 -6.49
CA LEU A 64 -20.19 -19.55 -5.10
C LEU A 64 -19.32 -20.39 -4.17
N PHE A 65 -19.23 -21.69 -4.41
CA PHE A 65 -18.33 -22.56 -3.65
C PHE A 65 -16.85 -22.16 -3.86
N VAL A 66 -16.45 -21.84 -5.10
CA VAL A 66 -15.10 -21.34 -5.37
C VAL A 66 -14.86 -20.00 -4.68
N ALA A 67 -15.80 -19.06 -4.73
CA ALA A 67 -15.71 -17.79 -3.99
C ALA A 67 -15.55 -18.03 -2.49
N PHE A 68 -16.37 -18.91 -1.91
CA PHE A 68 -16.25 -19.31 -0.50
C PHE A 68 -14.85 -19.86 -0.16
N VAL A 69 -14.28 -20.73 -1.00
CA VAL A 69 -12.91 -21.23 -0.82
C VAL A 69 -11.87 -20.10 -0.90
N LEU A 70 -12.02 -19.13 -1.82
CA LEU A 70 -11.15 -17.96 -1.88
C LEU A 70 -11.23 -17.12 -0.61
N SER A 71 -12.43 -16.89 -0.09
CA SER A 71 -12.65 -16.20 1.19
C SER A 71 -11.95 -16.91 2.36
N LEU A 72 -11.96 -18.26 2.40
CA LEU A 72 -11.20 -19.02 3.37
C LEU A 72 -9.69 -18.85 3.19
N VAL A 73 -9.19 -18.87 1.95
CA VAL A 73 -7.77 -18.64 1.64
C VAL A 73 -7.34 -17.25 2.10
N ILE A 74 -8.14 -16.22 1.83
CA ILE A 74 -7.88 -14.84 2.27
C ILE A 74 -7.79 -14.77 3.80
N LYS A 75 -8.73 -15.41 4.51
CA LYS A 75 -8.74 -15.45 5.98
C LYS A 75 -7.55 -16.21 6.57
N SER A 76 -7.15 -17.32 5.96
CA SER A 76 -6.09 -18.18 6.48
C SER A 76 -4.69 -17.71 6.11
N LYS A 77 -4.51 -17.15 4.91
CA LYS A 77 -3.22 -16.63 4.46
C LYS A 77 -3.10 -15.19 4.91
N LYS A 78 -2.18 -14.95 5.86
CA LYS A 78 -1.84 -13.64 6.43
C LYS A 78 -1.15 -12.68 5.43
N TYR A 79 -1.57 -12.66 4.17
CA TYR A 79 -0.99 -11.79 3.13
C TYR A 79 -1.10 -10.32 3.49
N GLU A 80 -2.18 -9.94 4.17
CA GLU A 80 -2.32 -8.58 4.68
C GLU A 80 -1.24 -8.23 5.74
N ASP A 81 -0.93 -9.15 6.65
CA ASP A 81 0.17 -8.96 7.62
C ASP A 81 1.51 -8.79 6.93
N VAL A 82 1.84 -9.69 6.00
CA VAL A 82 3.09 -9.62 5.23
C VAL A 82 3.18 -8.35 4.40
N TRP A 83 2.07 -7.91 3.79
CA TRP A 83 2.00 -6.67 3.04
C TRP A 83 2.40 -5.47 3.91
N TYR A 84 1.71 -5.24 5.03
CA TYR A 84 1.96 -4.07 5.88
C TYR A 84 3.31 -4.16 6.60
N ARG A 85 3.68 -5.32 7.14
CA ARG A 85 4.96 -5.50 7.83
C ARG A 85 6.16 -5.42 6.90
N GLY A 86 6.04 -5.98 5.69
CA GLY A 86 7.08 -5.84 4.66
C GLY A 86 7.29 -4.39 4.24
N ARG A 87 6.19 -3.61 4.14
CA ARG A 87 6.24 -2.18 3.86
C ARG A 87 6.95 -1.41 4.97
N ALA A 88 6.62 -1.72 6.22
CA ALA A 88 7.25 -1.12 7.38
C ALA A 88 8.75 -1.44 7.47
N LEU A 89 9.13 -2.70 7.26
CA LEU A 89 10.54 -3.11 7.16
C LEU A 89 11.29 -2.29 6.09
N ALA A 90 10.68 -2.16 4.91
CA ALA A 90 11.28 -1.39 3.83
C ALA A 90 11.45 0.07 4.21
N GLU A 91 10.39 0.75 4.68
CA GLU A 91 10.47 2.17 5.02
C GLU A 91 11.40 2.44 6.22
N SER A 92 11.46 1.56 7.23
CA SER A 92 12.45 1.67 8.31
C SER A 92 13.89 1.59 7.80
N ALA A 93 14.18 0.63 6.92
CA ALA A 93 15.51 0.51 6.30
C ALA A 93 15.83 1.72 5.40
N LYS A 94 14.83 2.23 4.67
CA LYS A 94 14.96 3.41 3.81
C LYS A 94 15.28 4.68 4.61
N THR A 95 14.53 4.93 5.68
CA THR A 95 14.77 6.04 6.61
C THR A 95 16.18 5.97 7.19
N LEU A 96 16.60 4.79 7.67
CA LEU A 96 17.95 4.60 8.19
C LEU A 96 19.03 4.87 7.13
N THR A 97 18.79 4.45 5.89
CA THR A 97 19.69 4.69 4.75
C THR A 97 19.86 6.18 4.48
N TRP A 98 18.78 6.95 4.51
CA TRP A 98 18.86 8.41 4.36
C TRP A 98 19.63 9.07 5.50
N ARG A 99 19.39 8.66 6.76
CA ARG A 99 20.16 9.17 7.90
C ARG A 99 21.65 8.85 7.77
N PHE A 100 21.98 7.64 7.32
CA PHE A 100 23.35 7.25 7.02
C PHE A 100 23.98 8.11 5.93
N MET A 101 23.32 8.25 4.77
CA MET A 101 23.88 9.04 3.67
C MET A 101 24.05 10.51 4.03
N MET A 102 23.13 11.06 4.84
CA MET A 102 23.14 12.48 5.21
C MET A 102 23.99 12.80 6.42
N LYS A 103 24.58 11.79 7.07
CA LYS A 103 25.35 11.94 8.33
C LYS A 103 24.51 12.51 9.48
N SER A 104 23.27 12.04 9.56
CA SER A 104 22.27 12.48 10.54
C SER A 104 22.14 11.51 11.71
N GLU A 105 21.86 12.06 12.90
CA GLU A 105 21.50 11.37 14.14
C GLU A 105 22.53 10.40 14.71
N TYR A 106 22.68 9.20 14.15
CA TYR A 106 23.58 8.16 14.67
C TYR A 106 24.88 8.05 13.87
N PHE A 107 25.00 8.84 12.80
CA PHE A 107 26.00 8.66 11.75
C PHE A 107 26.81 9.93 11.50
N GLU A 108 27.07 10.71 12.55
CA GLU A 108 27.72 12.02 12.48
C GLU A 108 29.16 11.95 11.94
N ASN A 109 29.71 13.10 11.55
CA ASN A 109 31.06 13.24 11.00
C ASN A 109 32.19 12.90 11.98
N SER A 110 31.92 12.90 13.29
CA SER A 110 32.92 12.66 14.33
C SER A 110 33.38 11.19 14.40
N LEU A 111 32.64 10.28 13.76
CA LEU A 111 32.90 8.85 13.76
C LEU A 111 33.83 8.45 12.61
N THR A 112 34.65 7.42 12.84
CA THR A 112 35.45 6.82 11.77
C THR A 112 34.54 6.12 10.75
N LYS A 113 35.02 5.94 9.52
CA LYS A 113 34.27 5.23 8.48
C LYS A 113 33.84 3.83 8.94
N GLU A 114 34.75 3.11 9.61
CA GLU A 114 34.50 1.77 10.14
C GLU A 114 33.41 1.77 11.23
N ASP A 115 33.45 2.73 12.17
CA ASP A 115 32.45 2.84 13.24
C ASP A 115 31.04 3.13 12.70
N VAL A 116 30.94 3.99 11.68
CA VAL A 116 29.66 4.34 11.05
C VAL A 116 29.08 3.13 10.32
N GLU A 117 29.89 2.41 9.54
CA GLU A 117 29.45 1.21 8.81
C GLU A 117 29.00 0.11 9.78
N LYS A 118 29.79 -0.14 10.83
CA LYS A 118 29.44 -1.10 11.88
C LYS A 118 28.12 -0.73 12.55
N ARG A 119 27.95 0.53 12.92
CA ARG A 119 26.72 1.04 13.54
C ARG A 119 25.52 0.91 12.61
N PHE A 120 25.69 1.18 11.32
CA PHE A 120 24.62 1.00 10.33
C PHE A 120 24.17 -0.46 10.25
N ILE A 121 25.14 -1.38 10.17
CA ILE A 121 24.87 -2.82 10.14
C ILE A 121 24.15 -3.27 11.42
N ASP A 122 24.56 -2.79 12.59
CA ASP A 122 23.92 -3.14 13.85
C ASP A 122 22.47 -2.62 13.92
N ARG A 123 22.22 -1.39 13.45
CA ARG A 123 20.85 -0.86 13.32
C ARG A 123 19.98 -1.65 12.33
N ILE A 124 20.54 -2.09 11.21
CA ILE A 124 19.82 -2.98 10.27
C ILE A 124 19.48 -4.33 10.92
N LYS A 125 20.36 -4.88 11.77
CA LYS A 125 20.06 -6.10 12.54
C LYS A 125 18.90 -5.88 13.51
N GLU A 126 18.87 -4.75 14.21
CA GLU A 126 17.76 -4.40 15.11
C GLU A 126 16.43 -4.33 14.36
N ILE A 127 16.41 -3.63 13.21
CA ILE A 127 15.23 -3.57 12.33
C ILE A 127 14.83 -5.00 11.91
N ARG A 128 15.77 -5.84 11.46
CA ARG A 128 15.47 -7.23 11.10
C ARG A 128 14.81 -7.99 12.26
N GLU A 129 15.34 -7.86 13.47
CA GLU A 129 14.78 -8.56 14.64
C GLU A 129 13.37 -8.10 14.98
N GLU A 130 13.06 -6.81 14.81
CA GLU A 130 11.70 -6.27 14.96
C GLU A 130 10.70 -6.94 14.00
N PHE A 131 11.13 -7.21 12.76
CA PHE A 131 10.32 -7.80 11.68
C PHE A 131 10.56 -9.31 11.45
N LYS A 132 11.08 -10.03 12.44
CA LYS A 132 11.48 -11.44 12.29
C LYS A 132 10.37 -12.43 11.90
N ASP A 133 9.12 -12.09 12.20
CA ASP A 133 7.95 -12.92 11.89
C ASP A 133 7.64 -13.03 10.39
N ILE A 134 8.11 -12.08 9.58
CA ILE A 134 7.97 -12.13 8.12
C ILE A 134 9.20 -12.70 7.40
N ASN A 135 10.22 -13.16 8.14
CA ASN A 135 11.47 -13.66 7.56
C ASN A 135 11.27 -14.78 6.53
N SER A 136 10.28 -15.66 6.73
CA SER A 136 9.96 -16.75 5.81
C SER A 136 9.42 -16.28 4.45
N PHE A 137 8.97 -15.03 4.35
CA PHE A 137 8.49 -14.40 3.12
C PHE A 137 9.58 -13.60 2.39
N LEU A 138 10.72 -13.38 3.05
CA LEU A 138 11.85 -12.66 2.47
C LEU A 138 12.65 -13.60 1.55
N LYS A 139 12.95 -13.14 0.33
CA LYS A 139 13.74 -13.94 -0.62
C LYS A 139 15.21 -13.95 -0.21
N ALA A 140 15.80 -15.14 -0.10
CA ALA A 140 17.22 -15.30 0.17
C ALA A 140 18.12 -14.56 -0.85
N SER A 141 17.69 -14.48 -2.11
CA SER A 141 18.40 -13.73 -3.16
C SER A 141 18.44 -12.23 -2.91
N ASP A 142 17.42 -11.66 -2.25
CA ASP A 142 17.41 -10.24 -1.88
C ASP A 142 18.24 -10.00 -0.62
N ILE A 143 18.16 -10.90 0.35
CA ILE A 143 18.97 -10.84 1.60
C ILE A 143 20.47 -10.93 1.29
N ARG A 144 20.88 -11.72 0.28
CA ARG A 144 22.29 -11.87 -0.14
C ARG A 144 22.91 -10.56 -0.67
N LYS A 145 22.10 -9.58 -1.06
CA LYS A 145 22.60 -8.29 -1.57
C LYS A 145 23.34 -7.52 -0.47
N GLU A 146 24.07 -6.50 -0.88
CA GLU A 146 24.85 -5.66 0.03
C GLU A 146 23.95 -4.89 1.01
N THR A 147 24.40 -4.79 2.26
CA THR A 147 23.74 -3.99 3.28
C THR A 147 24.08 -2.51 3.13
N ILE A 148 25.31 -2.19 2.73
CA ILE A 148 25.77 -0.83 2.43
C ILE A 148 26.25 -0.83 0.98
N THR A 149 25.63 -0.01 0.13
CA THR A 149 25.89 -0.02 -1.32
C THR A 149 26.94 1.03 -1.70
N PRO A 150 27.58 0.90 -2.88
CA PRO A 150 28.51 1.91 -3.39
C PRO A 150 27.87 3.29 -3.53
N LYS A 151 26.58 3.34 -3.90
CA LYS A 151 25.85 4.60 -4.03
C LYS A 151 25.64 5.30 -2.69
N MET A 152 25.42 4.53 -1.62
CA MET A 152 25.32 5.10 -0.27
C MET A 152 26.63 5.77 0.16
N HIS A 153 27.77 5.18 -0.17
CA HIS A 153 29.08 5.79 0.07
C HIS A 153 29.29 7.05 -0.78
N GLU A 154 29.02 6.95 -2.08
CA GLU A 154 29.16 8.08 -3.01
C GLU A 154 28.41 9.32 -2.51
N VAL A 155 27.15 9.14 -2.07
CA VAL A 155 26.33 10.25 -1.56
C VAL A 155 26.84 10.74 -0.21
N ARG A 156 27.27 9.85 0.68
CA ARG A 156 27.80 10.21 1.99
C ARG A 156 29.09 11.02 1.91
N ASP A 157 29.92 10.75 0.91
CA ASP A 157 31.22 11.39 0.71
C ASP A 157 31.10 12.79 0.06
N LEU A 158 29.89 13.19 -0.36
CA LEU A 158 29.63 14.56 -0.80
C LEU A 158 29.81 15.56 0.35
N ASP A 159 30.17 16.79 -0.01
CA ASP A 159 30.16 17.93 0.89
C ASP A 159 28.74 18.24 1.39
N LEU A 160 28.64 19.15 2.37
CA LEU A 160 27.35 19.51 2.97
C LEU A 160 26.33 19.98 1.92
N GLN A 161 26.76 20.86 1.02
CA GLN A 161 25.87 21.42 0.00
C GLN A 161 25.42 20.34 -1.00
N GLY A 162 26.33 19.48 -1.45
CA GLY A 162 26.04 18.34 -2.32
C GLY A 162 25.07 17.34 -1.68
N ARG A 163 25.26 16.99 -0.40
CA ARG A 163 24.31 16.16 0.35
C ARG A 163 22.94 16.82 0.48
N LYS A 164 22.90 18.12 0.83
CA LYS A 164 21.65 18.88 0.96
C LYS A 164 20.85 18.89 -0.34
N ASP A 165 21.49 19.21 -1.46
CA ASP A 165 20.84 19.26 -2.77
C ASP A 165 20.40 17.86 -3.23
N PHE A 166 21.22 16.83 -2.93
CA PHE A 166 20.87 15.46 -3.22
C PHE A 166 19.63 15.02 -2.41
N TYR A 167 19.58 15.32 -1.12
CA TYR A 167 18.46 14.99 -0.24
C TYR A 167 17.17 15.69 -0.64
N LEU A 168 17.24 17.01 -0.84
CA LEU A 168 16.07 17.79 -1.25
C LEU A 168 15.47 17.23 -2.54
N ARG A 169 16.30 17.02 -3.56
CA ARG A 169 15.82 16.54 -4.87
C ARG A 169 15.34 15.10 -4.84
N ASN A 170 16.14 14.18 -4.27
CA ASN A 170 15.89 12.75 -4.42
C ASN A 170 15.01 12.16 -3.32
N ARG A 171 14.87 12.85 -2.19
CA ARG A 171 14.07 12.40 -1.04
C ARG A 171 12.87 13.30 -0.82
N ILE A 172 13.08 14.59 -0.54
CA ILE A 172 12.00 15.49 -0.10
C ILE A 172 11.05 15.79 -1.26
N ASP A 173 11.55 16.32 -2.37
CA ASP A 173 10.75 16.69 -3.54
C ASP A 173 10.02 15.47 -4.11
N ASN A 174 10.75 14.39 -4.35
CA ASN A 174 10.18 13.12 -4.78
C ASN A 174 9.06 12.62 -3.85
N GLN A 175 9.22 12.79 -2.53
CA GLN A 175 8.20 12.34 -1.57
C GLN A 175 6.98 13.26 -1.56
N ILE A 176 7.16 14.58 -1.66
CA ILE A 176 6.07 15.56 -1.80
C ILE A 176 5.28 15.30 -3.08
N ASP A 177 5.97 15.10 -4.20
CA ASP A 177 5.35 14.81 -5.50
C ASP A 177 4.58 13.49 -5.45
N TRP A 178 5.17 12.47 -4.81
CA TRP A 178 4.51 11.18 -4.61
C TRP A 178 3.26 11.31 -3.75
N TYR A 179 3.33 11.99 -2.59
CA TYR A 179 2.15 12.19 -1.73
C TYR A 179 1.04 12.97 -2.45
N THR A 180 1.40 14.04 -3.16
CA THR A 180 0.45 14.86 -3.94
C THR A 180 -0.26 14.01 -4.99
N SER A 181 0.50 13.31 -5.84
CA SER A 181 -0.03 12.45 -6.89
C SER A 181 -0.92 11.33 -6.32
N LYS A 182 -0.51 10.75 -5.18
CA LYS A 182 -1.30 9.72 -4.49
C LYS A 182 -2.59 10.28 -3.93
N ALA A 183 -2.58 11.44 -3.27
CA ALA A 183 -3.79 12.05 -2.72
C ALA A 183 -4.83 12.31 -3.82
N ASP A 184 -4.43 12.91 -4.95
CA ASP A 184 -5.32 13.21 -6.07
C ASP A 184 -5.89 11.96 -6.74
N THR A 185 -5.04 10.94 -6.92
CA THR A 185 -5.45 9.66 -7.48
C THR A 185 -6.45 8.95 -6.56
N ASN A 186 -6.22 8.98 -5.24
CA ASN A 186 -7.10 8.36 -4.26
C ASN A 186 -8.44 9.11 -4.18
N LYS A 187 -8.45 10.44 -4.17
CA LYS A 187 -9.66 11.28 -4.26
C LYS A 187 -10.51 10.89 -5.47
N THR A 188 -9.89 10.87 -6.66
CA THR A 188 -10.61 10.56 -7.91
C THR A 188 -11.18 9.15 -7.91
N LYS A 189 -10.44 8.16 -7.36
CA LYS A 189 -10.91 6.78 -7.26
C LYS A 189 -12.05 6.63 -6.26
N TYR A 190 -11.96 7.29 -5.11
CA TYR A 190 -13.04 7.31 -4.13
C TYR A 190 -14.34 7.78 -4.77
N GLU A 191 -14.34 8.96 -5.38
CA GLU A 191 -15.53 9.55 -6.03
C GLU A 191 -16.13 8.62 -7.09
N ARG A 192 -15.29 8.06 -7.97
CA ARG A 192 -15.74 7.15 -9.03
C ARG A 192 -16.43 5.89 -8.47
N TRP A 193 -15.81 5.26 -7.48
CA TRP A 193 -16.37 4.04 -6.89
C TRP A 193 -17.61 4.33 -6.05
N PHE A 194 -17.63 5.44 -5.33
CA PHE A 194 -18.80 5.85 -4.56
C PHE A 194 -20.00 6.15 -5.47
N TRP A 195 -19.78 6.88 -6.57
CA TRP A 195 -20.82 7.06 -7.59
C TRP A 195 -21.26 5.75 -8.23
N ALA A 196 -20.35 4.81 -8.48
CA ALA A 196 -20.72 3.48 -8.99
C ALA A 196 -21.65 2.74 -8.02
N VAL A 197 -21.43 2.84 -6.70
CA VAL A 197 -22.34 2.29 -5.67
C VAL A 197 -23.73 2.93 -5.79
N ILE A 198 -23.81 4.27 -5.81
CA ILE A 198 -25.09 5.00 -5.90
C ILE A 198 -25.86 4.63 -7.18
N ILE A 199 -25.17 4.59 -8.32
CA ILE A 199 -25.80 4.25 -9.61
C ILE A 199 -26.36 2.83 -9.57
N MET A 200 -25.62 1.84 -9.03
CA MET A 200 -26.13 0.48 -8.91
C MET A 200 -27.34 0.39 -7.98
N GLN A 201 -27.37 1.13 -6.86
CA GLN A 201 -28.53 1.20 -5.97
C GLN A 201 -29.74 1.79 -6.68
N PHE A 202 -29.54 2.87 -7.44
CA PHE A 202 -30.60 3.49 -8.22
C PHE A 202 -31.16 2.55 -9.31
N LEU A 203 -30.30 1.80 -10.00
CA LEU A 203 -30.73 0.78 -10.96
C LEU A 203 -31.47 -0.38 -10.30
N ALA A 204 -31.12 -0.76 -9.07
CA ALA A 204 -31.88 -1.74 -8.30
C ALA A 204 -33.30 -1.23 -7.99
N ILE A 205 -33.46 0.05 -7.65
CA ILE A 205 -34.77 0.68 -7.43
C ILE A 205 -35.59 0.68 -8.72
N ILE A 206 -34.99 1.08 -9.86
CA ILE A 206 -35.66 1.03 -11.17
C ILE A 206 -36.12 -0.40 -11.49
N SER A 207 -35.28 -1.40 -11.20
CA SER A 207 -35.61 -2.81 -11.42
C SER A 207 -36.78 -3.28 -10.57
N ILE A 208 -36.86 -2.84 -9.31
CA ILE A 208 -38.01 -3.11 -8.44
C ILE A 208 -39.28 -2.45 -8.99
N VAL A 209 -39.22 -1.18 -9.40
CA VAL A 209 -40.37 -0.48 -9.98
C VAL A 209 -40.86 -1.20 -11.24
N TYR A 210 -39.94 -1.67 -12.09
CA TYR A 210 -40.28 -2.48 -13.26
C TYR A 210 -41.01 -3.77 -12.87
N LEU A 211 -40.53 -4.51 -11.85
CA LEU A 211 -41.21 -5.72 -11.37
C LEU A 211 -42.58 -5.45 -10.72
N ILE A 212 -42.78 -4.27 -10.12
CA ILE A 212 -44.10 -3.85 -9.61
C ILE A 212 -45.09 -3.66 -10.78
N LEU A 213 -44.64 -3.04 -11.88
CA LEU A 213 -45.47 -2.82 -13.07
C LEU A 213 -45.68 -4.10 -13.89
N TYR A 214 -44.70 -5.01 -13.88
CA TYR A 214 -44.72 -6.28 -14.62
C TYR A 214 -44.39 -7.48 -13.71
N PRO A 215 -45.29 -7.89 -12.80
CA PRO A 215 -45.01 -8.95 -11.82
C PRO A 215 -44.70 -10.33 -12.41
N ASN A 216 -45.15 -10.59 -13.64
CA ASN A 216 -44.93 -11.85 -14.34
C ASN A 216 -43.66 -11.85 -15.21
N SER A 217 -42.80 -10.82 -15.11
CA SER A 217 -41.54 -10.77 -15.87
C SER A 217 -40.58 -11.87 -15.41
N ASP A 218 -40.02 -12.62 -16.35
CA ASP A 218 -39.00 -13.62 -16.07
C ASP A 218 -37.63 -13.01 -15.69
N PHE A 219 -37.42 -11.72 -15.96
CA PHE A 219 -36.19 -11.03 -15.58
C PHE A 219 -36.29 -10.38 -14.20
N ASN A 220 -35.36 -10.73 -13.30
CA ASN A 220 -35.15 -10.07 -12.01
C ASN A 220 -33.72 -9.55 -11.89
N LEU A 221 -33.54 -8.26 -12.18
CA LEU A 221 -32.24 -7.59 -12.13
C LEU A 221 -31.88 -7.03 -10.74
N VAL A 222 -32.77 -7.13 -9.75
CA VAL A 222 -32.54 -6.59 -8.41
C VAL A 222 -31.33 -7.27 -7.77
N GLY A 223 -31.22 -8.59 -7.92
CA GLY A 223 -30.12 -9.37 -7.34
C GLY A 223 -28.74 -8.97 -7.88
N ILE A 224 -28.62 -8.72 -9.20
CA ILE A 224 -27.34 -8.30 -9.78
C ILE A 224 -26.95 -6.88 -9.34
N PHE A 225 -27.87 -5.92 -9.38
CA PHE A 225 -27.55 -4.53 -9.05
C PHE A 225 -27.21 -4.36 -7.56
N THR A 226 -27.93 -5.04 -6.67
CA THR A 226 -27.59 -5.04 -5.24
C THR A 226 -26.25 -5.74 -4.96
N THR A 227 -25.95 -6.85 -5.64
CA THR A 227 -24.65 -7.54 -5.53
C THR A 227 -23.49 -6.68 -6.04
N LEU A 228 -23.67 -6.00 -7.17
CA LEU A 228 -22.68 -5.06 -7.72
C LEU A 228 -22.46 -3.88 -6.78
N SER A 229 -23.53 -3.27 -6.26
CA SER A 229 -23.43 -2.20 -5.25
C SER A 229 -22.62 -2.66 -4.03
N ALA A 230 -22.95 -3.83 -3.46
CA ALA A 230 -22.22 -4.37 -2.31
C ALA A 230 -20.75 -4.64 -2.65
N SER A 231 -20.48 -5.20 -3.83
CA SER A 231 -19.11 -5.49 -4.28
C SER A 231 -18.28 -4.22 -4.48
N PHE A 232 -18.86 -3.16 -5.05
CA PHE A 232 -18.20 -1.87 -5.21
C PHE A 232 -17.94 -1.20 -3.86
N PHE A 233 -18.89 -1.32 -2.93
CA PHE A 233 -18.70 -0.83 -1.57
C PHE A 233 -17.59 -1.59 -0.83
N SER A 234 -17.58 -2.93 -0.91
CA SER A 234 -16.49 -3.76 -0.37
C SER A 234 -15.14 -3.41 -0.99
N TRP A 235 -15.10 -3.12 -2.29
CA TRP A 235 -13.87 -2.65 -2.95
C TRP A 235 -13.40 -1.29 -2.43
N LEU A 236 -14.33 -0.36 -2.16
CA LEU A 236 -14.04 0.94 -1.55
C LEU A 236 -13.39 0.74 -0.17
N GLN A 237 -13.99 -0.11 0.67
CA GLN A 237 -13.51 -0.43 2.02
C GLN A 237 -12.13 -1.11 2.00
N LEU A 238 -11.91 -2.04 1.08
CA LEU A 238 -10.61 -2.69 0.89
C LEU A 238 -9.51 -1.68 0.56
N LYS A 239 -9.84 -0.67 -0.26
CA LYS A 239 -8.85 0.26 -0.80
C LYS A 239 -8.62 1.49 0.07
N LYS A 240 -9.53 1.79 0.99
CA LYS A 240 -9.41 2.91 1.95
C LYS A 240 -9.03 4.23 1.27
N TYR A 241 -9.63 4.50 0.11
CA TYR A 241 -9.20 5.61 -0.75
C TYR A 241 -9.31 6.97 -0.03
N GLN A 242 -10.33 7.17 0.80
CA GLN A 242 -10.52 8.42 1.54
C GLN A 242 -9.47 8.58 2.64
N GLU A 243 -9.26 7.55 3.44
CA GLU A 243 -8.29 7.53 4.54
C GLU A 243 -6.87 7.75 4.01
N ASN A 244 -6.51 7.07 2.92
CA ASN A 244 -5.21 7.22 2.28
C ASN A 244 -4.99 8.65 1.78
N LYS A 245 -6.01 9.26 1.15
CA LYS A 245 -5.95 10.64 0.68
C LYS A 245 -5.69 11.61 1.83
N GLU A 246 -6.39 11.45 2.95
CA GLU A 246 -6.23 12.32 4.13
C GLU A 246 -4.84 12.16 4.76
N ALA A 247 -4.34 10.93 4.88
CA ALA A 247 -3.00 10.65 5.37
C ALA A 247 -1.93 11.31 4.47
N TYR A 248 -2.03 11.14 3.15
CA TYR A 248 -1.08 11.73 2.21
C TYR A 248 -1.12 13.26 2.19
N ASN A 249 -2.30 13.88 2.27
CA ASN A 249 -2.41 15.34 2.33
C ASN A 249 -1.75 15.91 3.59
N THR A 250 -1.97 15.25 4.73
CA THR A 250 -1.38 15.66 6.02
C THR A 250 0.14 15.55 5.96
N ALA A 251 0.66 14.39 5.54
CA ALA A 251 2.10 14.15 5.43
C ALA A 251 2.77 15.09 4.41
N MET A 252 2.12 15.37 3.28
CA MET A 252 2.59 16.33 2.28
C MET A 252 2.69 17.74 2.88
N SER A 253 1.63 18.21 3.56
CA SER A 253 1.62 19.54 4.15
C SER A 253 2.71 19.69 5.22
N GLU A 254 2.86 18.69 6.08
CA GLU A 254 3.90 18.67 7.11
C GLU A 254 5.30 18.68 6.49
N LEU A 255 5.56 17.81 5.51
CA LEU A 255 6.86 17.73 4.85
C LEU A 255 7.19 19.00 4.06
N ASN A 256 6.20 19.64 3.45
CA ASN A 256 6.39 20.89 2.72
C ASN A 256 6.70 22.08 3.65
N LEU A 257 6.18 22.07 4.88
CA LEU A 257 6.58 23.04 5.91
C LEU A 257 8.03 22.84 6.31
N ILE A 258 8.44 21.59 6.60
CA ILE A 258 9.84 21.26 6.94
C ILE A 258 10.77 21.67 5.80
N LYS A 259 10.43 21.35 4.55
CA LYS A 259 11.19 21.73 3.35
C LYS A 259 11.52 23.23 3.30
N ASN A 260 10.63 24.11 3.76
CA ASN A 260 10.87 25.56 3.76
C ASN A 260 11.97 26.00 4.72
N GLU A 261 12.38 25.16 5.67
CA GLU A 261 13.49 25.44 6.57
C GLU A 261 14.85 25.21 5.90
N ALA A 262 14.90 24.40 4.82
CA ALA A 262 16.13 24.00 4.16
C ALA A 262 16.99 25.16 3.63
N LYS A 263 16.35 26.29 3.29
CA LYS A 263 17.03 27.51 2.81
C LYS A 263 17.91 28.18 3.86
N TYR A 264 17.68 27.92 5.15
CA TYR A 264 18.43 28.53 6.25
C TYR A 264 19.56 27.64 6.78
N ILE A 265 19.76 26.46 6.19
CA ILE A 265 20.73 25.49 6.66
C ILE A 265 22.10 25.73 6.01
N THR A 266 23.08 26.10 6.83
CA THR A 266 24.47 26.35 6.45
C THR A 266 25.49 25.46 7.16
N GLU A 267 25.08 24.73 8.19
CA GLU A 267 25.96 23.94 9.06
C GLU A 267 25.53 22.47 9.13
N GLU A 268 26.48 21.57 9.44
CA GLU A 268 26.27 20.12 9.51
C GLU A 268 25.24 19.72 10.57
N ASP A 269 25.30 20.31 11.76
CA ASP A 269 24.39 19.96 12.86
C ASP A 269 22.94 20.38 12.54
N ALA A 270 22.77 21.56 11.94
CA ALA A 270 21.47 22.02 11.46
C ALA A 270 20.92 21.11 10.35
N PHE A 271 21.79 20.64 9.44
CA PHE A 271 21.38 19.71 8.39
C PHE A 271 21.03 18.32 8.94
N SER A 272 21.83 17.81 9.89
CA SER A 272 21.56 16.55 10.59
C SER A 272 20.18 16.58 11.26
N LYS A 273 19.84 17.67 11.97
CA LYS A 273 18.53 17.85 12.60
C LYS A 273 17.40 17.95 11.58
N PHE A 274 17.58 18.72 10.52
CA PHE A 274 16.59 18.83 9.44
C PHE A 274 16.25 17.47 8.80
N VAL A 275 17.27 16.64 8.54
CA VAL A 275 17.07 15.29 8.02
C VAL A 275 16.32 14.41 9.02
N LEU A 276 16.67 14.50 10.31
CA LEU A 276 15.99 13.76 11.36
C LEU A 276 14.50 14.13 11.43
N ASP A 277 14.18 15.42 11.43
CA ASP A 277 12.80 15.93 11.49
C ASP A 277 12.01 15.53 10.23
N SER A 278 12.63 15.63 9.06
CA SER A 278 12.05 15.21 7.77
C SER A 278 11.72 13.72 7.75
N GLU A 279 12.68 12.86 8.11
CA GLU A 279 12.47 11.41 8.13
C GLU A 279 11.49 10.97 9.22
N ASN A 280 11.44 11.67 10.36
CA ASN A 280 10.45 11.41 11.41
C ASN A 280 9.03 11.78 10.95
N ALA A 281 8.85 12.89 10.24
CA ALA A 281 7.57 13.26 9.64
C ALA A 281 7.09 12.19 8.64
N MET A 282 7.99 11.74 7.76
CA MET A 282 7.68 10.66 6.81
C MET A 282 7.37 9.33 7.52
N SER A 283 8.06 9.01 8.63
CA SER A 283 7.85 7.76 9.38
C SER A 283 6.57 7.76 10.23
N ARG A 284 6.11 8.92 10.72
CA ARG A 284 4.83 9.07 11.45
C ARG A 284 3.65 8.63 10.59
N GLU A 285 3.67 9.00 9.30
CA GLU A 285 2.68 8.54 8.33
C GLU A 285 2.62 7.00 8.35
N HIS A 286 3.75 6.32 8.16
CA HIS A 286 3.83 4.86 8.15
C HIS A 286 3.34 4.20 9.44
N THR A 287 3.59 4.82 10.60
CA THR A 287 3.09 4.32 11.88
C THR A 287 1.57 4.48 12.00
N MET A 288 1.01 5.57 11.47
CA MET A 288 -0.45 5.78 11.44
C MET A 288 -1.15 4.69 10.62
N TRP A 289 -0.58 4.25 9.49
CA TRP A 289 -1.09 3.11 8.72
C TRP A 289 -1.11 1.80 9.52
N LEU A 290 -0.07 1.53 10.31
CA LEU A 290 0.01 0.35 11.15
C LEU A 290 -0.99 0.42 12.32
N ALA A 291 -1.23 1.61 12.87
CA ALA A 291 -2.19 1.83 13.95
C ALA A 291 -3.65 1.68 13.47
N GLN A 292 -3.98 2.21 12.29
CA GLN A 292 -5.30 2.08 11.65
C GLN A 292 -5.69 0.63 11.30
N LYS A 293 -4.76 -0.32 11.38
CA LYS A 293 -5.01 -1.75 11.21
C LYS A 293 -5.39 -2.45 12.51
N ARG A 294 -5.00 -1.90 13.67
CA ARG A 294 -5.22 -2.53 14.99
C ARG A 294 -6.59 -2.20 15.60
N LEU A 295 -7.32 -1.26 15.01
CA LEU A 295 -8.70 -0.90 15.36
C LEU A 295 -9.67 -1.60 14.39
#